data_AF-A0A916TRQ8-F1
#
_entry.id   AF-A0A916TRQ8-F1
#
_cell.length_a   1.000
_cell.length_b   1.000
_cell.length_c   1.000
_cell.angle_alpha   90.00
_cell.angle_beta   90.00
_cell.angle_gamma   90.00
#
_symmetry.space_group_name_H-M   'P 1'
#
loop_
_entity.id
_entity.type
_entity.pdbx_description
1 polymer ?
#
loop_
_entity_poly.entity_id
_entity_poly.type
_entity_poly.pdbx_seq_one_letter_code
_entity_poly.pdbx_strand_id
1 'polypeptide(L)'
;MKEDRKRLARLRRLEKIREIAKQTAALESAQAESTLTQLRALSERTRQMASDYASRREMDDGAALHQVGSFVSGLQALSKSTDGDALRAQSIADAKQRLLAEAERRRAAIEERALLQERMIAKAAQSPALGGRKGSGTDLD
;
A
#
# COMPACT_ATOMS: atom_id res chain seq x y z
N MET A 1 -14.16 1.34 34.76
CA MET A 1 -15.26 1.77 33.85
C MET A 1 -15.02 3.11 33.14
N LYS A 2 -14.95 4.28 33.82
CA LYS A 2 -14.71 5.58 33.12
C LYS A 2 -13.34 5.63 32.42
N GLU A 3 -12.31 5.08 33.05
CA GLU A 3 -10.94 5.06 32.51
C GLU A 3 -10.80 4.09 31.32
N ASP A 4 -11.43 2.91 31.40
CA ASP A 4 -11.48 1.95 30.30
C ASP A 4 -12.16 2.53 29.06
N ARG A 5 -13.24 3.30 29.25
CA ARG A 5 -13.92 4.01 28.15
C ARG A 5 -13.04 5.11 27.54
N LYS A 6 -12.28 5.85 28.35
CA LYS A 6 -11.29 6.83 27.84
C LYS A 6 -10.18 6.13 27.03
N ARG A 7 -9.69 4.98 27.51
CA ARG A 7 -8.69 4.18 26.82
C ARG A 7 -9.20 3.68 25.47
N LEU A 8 -10.44 3.18 25.43
CA LEU A 8 -11.10 2.78 24.19
C LEU A 8 -11.25 3.94 23.20
N ALA A 9 -11.71 5.11 23.66
CA ALA A 9 -11.82 6.29 22.81
C ALA A 9 -10.47 6.70 22.19
N ARG A 10 -9.37 6.59 22.96
CA ARG A 10 -8.02 6.83 22.44
C ARG A 10 -7.62 5.79 21.38
N LEU A 11 -7.94 4.50 21.59
CA LEU A 11 -7.67 3.44 20.61
C LEU A 11 -8.43 3.67 19.30
N ARG A 12 -9.72 4.03 19.36
CA ARG A 12 -10.53 4.35 18.17
C ARG A 12 -10.00 5.56 17.40
N ARG A 13 -9.47 6.59 18.09
CA ARG A 13 -8.79 7.71 17.43
C ARG A 13 -7.50 7.27 16.73
N LEU A 14 -6.69 6.42 17.39
CA LEU A 14 -5.47 5.88 16.78
C LEU A 14 -5.79 4.99 15.58
N GLU A 15 -6.83 4.18 15.65
CA GLU A 15 -7.33 3.37 14.54
C GLU A 15 -7.66 4.26 13.33
N LYS A 16 -8.40 5.35 13.53
CA LYS A 16 -8.72 6.30 12.46
C LYS A 16 -7.47 6.92 11.82
N ILE A 17 -6.47 7.28 12.64
CA ILE A 17 -5.18 7.79 12.13
C ILE A 17 -4.45 6.72 11.31
N ARG A 18 -4.46 5.46 11.78
CA ARG A 18 -3.84 4.34 11.07
C ARG A 18 -4.56 3.99 9.77
N GLU A 19 -5.88 4.12 9.74
CA GLU A 19 -6.68 3.94 8.52
C GLU A 19 -6.30 4.98 7.47
N ILE A 20 -6.19 6.26 7.85
CA ILE A 20 -5.72 7.32 6.92
C ILE A 20 -4.31 6.99 6.42
N ALA A 21 -3.40 6.59 7.32
CA ALA A 21 -2.04 6.23 6.93
C ALA A 21 -1.99 5.02 5.96
N LYS A 22 -2.85 4.01 6.16
CA LYS A 22 -3.02 2.89 5.23
C LYS A 22 -3.52 3.37 3.87
N GLN A 23 -4.54 4.23 3.84
CA GLN A 23 -5.09 4.77 2.61
C GLN A 23 -4.05 5.59 1.82
N THR A 24 -3.26 6.43 2.50
CA THR A 24 -2.15 7.14 1.87
C THR A 24 -1.10 6.18 1.32
N ALA A 25 -0.68 5.17 2.09
CA ALA A 25 0.27 4.17 1.60
C ALA A 25 -0.27 3.38 0.39
N ALA A 26 -1.58 3.09 0.36
CA ALA A 26 -2.21 2.40 -0.75
C ALA A 26 -2.21 3.24 -2.03
N LEU A 27 -2.54 4.54 -1.92
CA LEU A 27 -2.47 5.48 -3.03
C LEU A 27 -1.05 5.62 -3.58
N GLU A 28 -0.06 5.76 -2.70
CA GLU A 28 1.34 5.84 -3.10
C GLU A 28 1.84 4.55 -3.79
N SER A 29 1.43 3.37 -3.30
CA SER A 29 1.74 2.08 -3.94
C SER A 29 1.14 2.01 -5.34
N ALA A 30 -0.16 2.34 -5.47
CA ALA A 30 -0.85 2.32 -6.76
C ALA A 30 -0.22 3.30 -7.77
N GLN A 31 0.18 4.49 -7.32
CA GLN A 31 0.86 5.46 -8.18
C GLN A 31 2.23 4.94 -8.66
N ALA A 32 3.01 4.31 -7.77
CA ALA A 32 4.29 3.72 -8.13
C ALA A 32 4.14 2.56 -9.13
N GLU A 33 3.17 1.68 -8.91
CA GLU A 33 2.84 0.58 -9.84
C GLU A 33 2.36 1.09 -11.21
N SER A 34 1.54 2.15 -11.23
CA SER A 34 1.11 2.80 -12.47
C SER A 34 2.31 3.35 -13.25
N THR A 35 3.24 4.01 -12.55
CA THR A 35 4.46 4.57 -13.15
C THR A 35 5.34 3.47 -13.75
N LEU A 36 5.55 2.37 -13.00
CA LEU A 36 6.28 1.20 -13.49
C LEU A 36 5.64 0.63 -14.76
N THR A 37 4.31 0.48 -14.76
CA THR A 37 3.55 -0.05 -15.89
C THR A 37 3.73 0.84 -17.14
N GLN A 38 3.65 2.17 -16.96
CA GLN A 38 3.85 3.14 -18.04
C GLN A 38 5.27 3.06 -18.62
N LEU A 39 6.30 2.98 -17.78
CA LEU A 39 7.70 2.87 -18.22
C LEU A 39 7.96 1.56 -18.97
N ARG A 40 7.41 0.44 -18.49
CA ARG A 40 7.50 -0.85 -19.19
C ARG A 40 6.82 -0.79 -20.55
N ALA A 41 5.62 -0.23 -20.62
CA ALA A 41 4.89 -0.06 -21.87
C ALA A 41 5.63 0.87 -22.86
N LEU A 42 6.24 1.95 -22.35
CA LEU A 42 7.04 2.88 -23.17
C LEU A 42 8.29 2.20 -23.72
N SER A 43 9.03 1.46 -22.88
CA SER A 43 10.21 0.73 -23.34
C SER A 43 9.85 -0.29 -24.42
N GLU A 44 8.77 -1.05 -24.20
CA GLU A 44 8.31 -2.05 -25.17
C GLU A 44 7.90 -1.42 -26.51
N ARG A 45 7.14 -0.33 -26.47
CA ARG A 45 6.76 0.41 -27.69
C ARG A 45 7.99 0.94 -28.43
N THR A 46 9.00 1.39 -27.69
CA THR A 46 10.24 1.90 -28.27
C THR A 46 11.05 0.78 -28.92
N ARG A 47 11.10 -0.41 -28.31
CA ARG A 47 11.70 -1.61 -28.91
C ARG A 47 10.99 -2.04 -30.18
N GLN A 48 9.66 -2.10 -30.15
CA GLN A 48 8.85 -2.44 -31.32
C GLN A 48 9.13 -1.47 -32.47
N MET A 49 9.09 -0.17 -32.20
CA MET A 49 9.37 0.84 -33.21
C MET A 49 10.80 0.70 -33.77
N ALA A 50 11.81 0.49 -32.92
CA ALA A 50 13.17 0.25 -33.40
C ALA A 50 13.26 -0.98 -34.33
N SER A 51 12.57 -2.07 -33.97
CA SER A 51 12.51 -3.28 -34.78
C SER A 51 11.80 -3.05 -36.12
N ASP A 52 10.66 -2.37 -36.10
CA ASP A 52 9.89 -2.05 -37.30
C ASP A 52 10.72 -1.24 -38.29
N TYR A 53 11.40 -0.18 -37.83
CA TYR A 53 12.26 0.63 -38.68
C TYR A 53 13.51 -0.12 -39.15
N ALA A 54 14.11 -0.96 -38.31
CA ALA A 54 15.26 -1.77 -38.72
C ALA A 54 14.91 -2.83 -39.77
N SER A 55 13.65 -3.28 -39.82
CA SER A 55 13.19 -4.28 -40.79
C SER A 55 12.89 -3.70 -42.18
N ARG A 56 12.81 -2.36 -42.32
CA ARG A 56 12.50 -1.70 -43.60
C ARG A 56 13.67 -1.86 -44.57
N ARG A 57 13.35 -2.29 -45.80
CA ARG A 57 14.33 -2.50 -46.88
C ARG A 57 14.17 -1.52 -48.04
N GLU A 58 13.13 -0.70 -48.03
CA GLU A 58 12.75 0.21 -49.11
C GLU A 58 13.40 1.59 -48.92
N MET A 59 14.74 1.65 -49.01
CA MET A 59 15.47 2.92 -49.00
C MET A 59 15.90 3.27 -50.42
N ASP A 60 15.53 4.47 -50.86
CA ASP A 60 15.80 4.94 -52.23
C ASP A 60 17.29 5.24 -52.47
N ASP A 61 18.04 5.59 -51.41
CA ASP A 61 19.47 5.88 -51.48
C ASP A 61 20.23 5.57 -50.16
N GLY A 62 21.54 5.77 -50.19
CA GLY A 62 22.41 5.57 -49.03
C GLY A 62 22.24 6.61 -47.91
N ALA A 63 21.75 7.81 -48.22
CA ALA A 63 21.53 8.85 -47.23
C ALA A 63 20.29 8.53 -46.36
N ALA A 64 19.21 8.07 -47.00
CA ALA A 64 18.01 7.54 -46.34
C ALA A 64 18.36 6.35 -45.45
N LEU A 65 19.20 5.43 -45.94
CA LEU A 65 19.68 4.29 -45.15
C LEU A 65 20.45 4.74 -43.90
N HIS A 66 21.37 5.71 -44.04
CA HIS A 66 22.12 6.24 -42.91
C HIS A 66 21.20 6.93 -41.88
N GLN A 67 20.20 7.66 -42.34
CA GLN A 67 19.22 8.34 -41.47
C GLN A 67 18.40 7.32 -40.66
N VAL A 68 17.91 6.25 -41.30
CA VAL A 68 17.19 5.17 -40.61
C VAL A 68 18.10 4.45 -39.62
N GLY A 69 19.35 4.16 -39.99
CA GLY A 69 20.31 3.53 -39.07
C GLY A 69 20.58 4.38 -37.82
N SER A 70 20.75 5.69 -38.00
CA SER A 70 20.93 6.65 -36.89
C SER A 70 19.70 6.73 -36.00
N PHE A 71 18.50 6.74 -36.61
CA PHE A 71 17.23 6.77 -35.89
C PHE A 71 17.01 5.50 -35.05
N VAL A 72 17.20 4.32 -35.64
CA VAL A 72 17.12 3.03 -34.93
C VAL A 72 18.10 2.98 -33.76
N SER A 73 19.34 3.43 -33.96
CA SER A 73 20.34 3.50 -32.88
C SER A 73 19.88 4.41 -31.74
N GLY A 74 19.28 5.56 -32.07
CA GLY A 74 18.69 6.47 -31.09
C GLY A 74 17.53 5.83 -30.30
N LEU A 75 16.64 5.10 -30.97
CA LEU A 75 15.55 4.37 -30.31
C LEU A 75 16.06 3.26 -29.40
N GLN A 76 17.10 2.53 -29.81
CA GLN A 76 17.73 1.51 -28.97
C GLN A 76 18.38 2.12 -27.72
N ALA A 77 19.03 3.28 -27.85
CA ALA A 77 19.59 4.00 -26.72
C ALA A 77 18.48 4.48 -25.76
N LEU A 78 17.37 5.01 -26.30
CA LEU A 78 16.21 5.41 -25.51
C LEU A 78 15.59 4.23 -24.77
N SER A 79 15.36 3.10 -25.43
CA SER A 79 14.83 1.89 -24.80
C SER A 79 15.70 1.41 -23.64
N LYS A 80 17.04 1.38 -23.80
CA LYS A 80 17.96 1.03 -22.72
C LYS A 80 17.86 1.98 -21.52
N SER A 81 17.73 3.29 -21.77
CA SER A 81 17.53 4.27 -20.70
C SER A 81 16.20 4.04 -19.99
N THR A 82 15.11 3.85 -20.73
CA THR A 82 13.78 3.60 -20.17
C THR A 82 13.71 2.27 -19.41
N ASP A 83 14.43 1.23 -19.84
CA ASP A 83 14.58 -0.01 -19.07
C ASP A 83 15.27 0.25 -17.72
N GLY A 84 16.33 1.06 -17.73
CA GLY A 84 16.98 1.51 -16.50
C GLY A 84 16.03 2.29 -15.58
N ASP A 85 15.16 3.12 -16.15
CA ASP A 85 14.14 3.88 -15.41
C ASP A 85 13.06 2.95 -14.85
N ALA A 86 12.63 1.94 -15.63
CA ALA A 86 11.67 0.93 -15.20
C ALA A 86 12.22 0.08 -14.04
N LEU A 87 13.51 -0.26 -14.05
CA LEU A 87 14.16 -0.96 -12.92
C LEU A 87 14.15 -0.10 -11.64
N ARG A 88 14.39 1.21 -11.75
CA ARG A 88 14.29 2.13 -10.61
C ARG A 88 12.85 2.30 -10.15
N ALA A 89 11.90 2.39 -11.07
CA ALA A 89 10.48 2.44 -10.73
C ALA A 89 10.01 1.15 -10.05
N GLN A 90 10.56 -0.01 -10.43
CA GLN A 90 10.27 -1.28 -9.80
C GLN A 90 10.74 -1.32 -8.35
N SER A 91 11.97 -0.89 -8.07
CA SER A 91 12.46 -0.84 -6.69
C SER A 91 11.64 0.12 -5.81
N ILE A 92 11.17 1.23 -6.38
CA ILE A 92 10.26 2.16 -5.69
C ILE A 92 8.90 1.50 -5.44
N ALA A 93 8.30 0.86 -6.45
CA ALA A 93 7.02 0.17 -6.30
C ALA A 93 7.09 -0.93 -5.23
N ASP A 94 8.13 -1.76 -5.26
CA ASP A 94 8.36 -2.80 -4.25
C ASP A 94 8.50 -2.21 -2.84
N ALA A 95 9.22 -1.08 -2.70
CA ALA A 95 9.36 -0.40 -1.42
C ALA A 95 8.01 0.15 -0.92
N LYS A 96 7.20 0.76 -1.80
CA LYS A 96 5.87 1.27 -1.45
C LYS A 96 4.90 0.15 -1.06
N GLN A 97 4.96 -0.99 -1.75
CA GLN A 97 4.14 -2.15 -1.43
C GLN A 97 4.50 -2.73 -0.05
N ARG A 98 5.78 -2.75 0.33
CA ARG A 98 6.22 -3.13 1.68
C ARG A 98 5.71 -2.16 2.74
N LEU A 99 5.74 -0.85 2.46
CA LEU A 99 5.21 0.17 3.37
C LEU A 99 3.69 0.03 3.56
N LEU A 100 2.95 -0.26 2.49
CA LEU A 100 1.53 -0.58 2.56
C LEU A 100 1.27 -1.79 3.47
N ALA A 101 1.98 -2.90 3.24
CA ALA A 101 1.85 -4.10 4.07
C ALA A 101 2.20 -3.84 5.54
N GLU A 102 3.17 -2.97 5.83
CA GLU A 102 3.46 -2.54 7.20
C GLU A 102 2.33 -1.68 7.79
N ALA A 103 1.78 -0.74 7.03
CA ALA A 103 0.67 0.11 7.47
C ALA A 103 -0.58 -0.73 7.79
N GLU A 104 -0.88 -1.74 6.98
CA GLU A 104 -1.97 -2.69 7.21
C GLU A 104 -1.78 -3.49 8.49
N ARG A 105 -0.58 -4.06 8.71
CA ARG A 105 -0.25 -4.77 9.96
C ARG A 105 -0.40 -3.86 11.18
N ARG A 106 0.06 -2.60 11.09
CA ARG A 106 -0.07 -1.62 12.17
C ARG A 106 -1.53 -1.25 12.45
N ARG A 107 -2.38 -1.12 11.43
CA ARG A 107 -3.82 -0.91 11.58
C ARG A 107 -4.46 -2.10 12.29
N ALA A 108 -4.23 -3.32 11.78
CA ALA A 108 -4.80 -4.55 12.33
C ALA A 108 -4.45 -4.74 13.82
N ALA A 109 -3.20 -4.46 14.22
CA ALA A 109 -2.79 -4.54 15.62
C ALA A 109 -3.54 -3.54 16.54
N ILE A 110 -3.91 -2.35 16.04
CA ILE A 110 -4.69 -1.39 16.82
C ILE A 110 -6.17 -1.77 16.89
N GLU A 111 -6.72 -2.26 15.78
CA GLU A 111 -8.09 -2.78 15.70
C GLU A 111 -8.29 -3.94 16.68
N GLU A 112 -7.38 -4.92 16.69
CA GLU A 112 -7.42 -6.04 17.62
C GLU A 112 -7.41 -5.57 19.08
N ARG A 113 -6.54 -4.62 19.42
CA ARG A 113 -6.47 -4.04 20.77
C ARG A 113 -7.76 -3.30 21.15
N ALA A 114 -8.39 -2.60 20.21
CA ALA A 114 -9.66 -1.93 20.45
C ALA A 114 -10.78 -2.94 20.70
N LEU A 115 -10.86 -4.01 19.90
CA LEU A 115 -11.84 -5.09 20.07
C LEU A 115 -11.68 -5.83 21.40
N LEU A 116 -10.43 -6.11 21.81
CA LEU A 116 -10.16 -6.71 23.13
C LEU A 116 -10.63 -5.79 24.27
N GLN A 117 -10.36 -4.49 24.17
CA GLN A 117 -10.81 -3.51 25.18
C GLN A 117 -12.34 -3.44 25.24
N GLU A 118 -13.03 -3.47 24.10
CA GLU A 118 -14.50 -3.51 24.04
C GLU A 118 -15.07 -4.75 24.71
N ARG A 119 -14.51 -5.93 24.42
CA ARG A 119 -14.91 -7.19 25.05
C ARG A 119 -14.71 -7.16 26.57
N MET A 120 -13.59 -6.59 27.05
CA MET A 120 -13.35 -6.45 28.49
C MET A 120 -14.37 -5.53 29.17
N ILE A 121 -14.70 -4.39 28.56
CA ILE A 121 -15.71 -3.47 29.09
C ILE A 121 -17.10 -4.13 29.11
N ALA A 122 -17.46 -4.85 28.04
CA ALA A 122 -18.73 -5.57 27.95
C ALA A 122 -18.83 -6.67 29.03
N LYS A 123 -17.77 -7.47 29.20
CA LYS A 123 -17.71 -8.51 30.25
C LYS A 123 -17.82 -7.91 31.65
N ALA A 124 -17.13 -6.81 31.92
CA ALA A 124 -17.20 -6.11 33.21
C ALA A 124 -18.60 -5.54 33.51
N ALA A 125 -19.36 -5.19 32.47
CA ALA A 125 -20.75 -4.74 32.62
C ALA A 125 -21.75 -5.89 32.87
N GLN A 126 -21.39 -7.13 32.51
CA GLN A 126 -22.25 -8.32 32.68
C GLN A 126 -22.03 -9.05 34.00
N SER A 127 -20.87 -8.93 34.66
CA SER A 127 -20.67 -9.50 36.00
C SER A 127 -21.64 -8.85 37.00
N PRO A 128 -22.62 -9.58 37.57
CA PRO A 128 -23.49 -9.03 38.58
C PRO A 128 -22.66 -8.71 39.82
N ALA A 129 -22.91 -7.56 40.45
CA ALA A 129 -22.44 -7.31 41.80
C ALA A 129 -23.04 -8.41 42.69
N LEU A 130 -22.20 -9.35 43.14
CA LEU A 130 -22.59 -10.36 44.11
C LEU A 130 -23.26 -9.65 45.28
N GLY A 131 -24.51 -10.05 45.54
CA GLY A 131 -25.49 -9.32 46.31
C GLY A 131 -24.98 -8.87 47.67
N GLY A 132 -25.46 -7.69 48.08
CA GLY A 132 -25.35 -7.25 49.47
C GLY A 132 -25.79 -8.39 50.39
N ARG A 133 -24.91 -8.78 51.30
CA ARG A 133 -25.26 -9.63 52.45
C ARG A 133 -26.39 -8.92 53.19
N LYS A 134 -27.64 -9.40 53.01
CA LYS A 134 -28.71 -9.15 53.97
C LYS A 134 -28.22 -9.71 55.31
N GLY A 135 -28.08 -8.84 56.31
CA GLY A 135 -27.89 -9.28 57.69
C GLY A 135 -29.12 -10.07 58.11
N SER A 136 -28.96 -11.38 58.26
CA SER A 136 -29.94 -12.21 58.97
C SER A 136 -29.71 -11.99 60.46
N GLY A 137 -30.37 -10.98 61.02
CA GLY A 137 -30.60 -10.92 62.46
C GLY A 137 -31.65 -11.98 62.81
N THR A 138 -31.25 -12.97 63.59
CA THR A 138 -32.18 -13.79 64.36
C THR A 138 -32.06 -13.31 65.80
N ASP A 139 -32.95 -12.42 66.20
CA ASP A 139 -33.32 -12.27 67.61
C ASP A 139 -34.08 -13.55 68.00
N LEU A 140 -33.56 -14.25 69.01
CA LEU A 140 -34.28 -15.28 69.73
C LEU A 140 -34.13 -14.95 71.21
N ASP A 141 -35.27 -14.56 71.80
CA ASP A 141 -35.56 -14.58 73.24
C ASP A 141 -35.55 -16.01 73.80
#